data_AF-A0A7Y6Z1G3-F1
#
_entry.id   AF-A0A7Y6Z1G3-F1
#
_cell.length_a   1.000
_cell.length_b   1.000
_cell.length_c   1.000
_cell.angle_alpha   90.00
_cell.angle_beta   90.00
_cell.angle_gamma   90.00
#
_symmetry.space_group_name_H-M   'P 1'
#
loop_
_entity.id
_entity.type
_entity.pdbx_description
1 polymer ?
#
loop_
_entity_poly.entity_id
_entity_poly.type
_entity_poly.pdbx_seq_one_letter_code
_entity_poly.pdbx_strand_id
1 'polypeptide(L)'
;MLLIGLSALPLYCKLLAPLLIAASWLWFRRGRASAVTGLRWDADRRELSFRVPGLGWQPATRIESITLLPWLLVVRLRYARGRRRLLIASDSVSPEAFRRLAVLARLAPVELSEPGRATGN
;
A
#
# COMPACT_ATOMS: atom_id res chain seq x y z
N MET A 1 21.98 0.96 -37.78
CA MET A 1 22.50 -0.33 -37.25
C MET A 1 21.61 -1.02 -36.22
N LEU A 2 20.84 -0.31 -35.37
CA LEU A 2 19.91 -0.93 -34.39
C LEU A 2 18.78 -1.79 -35.01
N LEU A 3 18.30 -1.43 -36.21
CA LEU A 3 17.22 -2.16 -36.90
C LEU A 3 17.61 -3.57 -37.37
N ILE A 4 18.90 -3.85 -37.59
CA ILE A 4 19.38 -5.17 -38.07
C ILE A 4 19.52 -6.14 -36.89
N GLY A 5 19.93 -5.65 -35.71
CA GLY A 5 20.03 -6.47 -34.50
C GLY A 5 18.69 -7.01 -34.01
N LEU A 6 17.59 -6.26 -34.24
CA LEU A 6 16.25 -6.76 -33.93
C LEU A 6 15.77 -7.86 -34.87
N SER A 7 16.29 -7.97 -36.11
CA SER A 7 15.80 -9.01 -37.05
C SER A 7 16.28 -10.40 -36.66
N ALA A 8 17.50 -10.52 -36.11
CA ALA A 8 18.15 -11.76 -35.67
C ALA A 8 17.53 -12.38 -34.39
N LEU A 9 16.70 -11.64 -33.67
CA LEU A 9 15.97 -12.19 -32.54
C LEU A 9 14.88 -13.16 -33.02
N PRO A 10 14.75 -14.34 -32.40
CA PRO A 10 13.70 -15.29 -32.72
C PRO A 10 12.31 -14.66 -32.61
N LEU A 11 11.39 -15.03 -33.49
CA LEU A 11 10.04 -14.46 -33.55
C LEU A 11 9.31 -14.55 -32.20
N TYR A 12 9.55 -15.62 -31.43
CA TYR A 12 8.96 -15.80 -30.10
C TYR A 12 9.40 -14.71 -29.11
N CYS A 13 10.66 -14.25 -29.11
CA CYS A 13 11.12 -13.17 -28.24
C CYS A 13 10.37 -11.86 -28.53
N LYS A 14 10.12 -11.58 -29.81
CA LYS A 14 9.41 -10.37 -30.26
C LYS A 14 7.94 -10.36 -29.85
N LEU A 15 7.31 -11.53 -29.77
CA LEU A 15 5.91 -11.66 -29.32
C LEU A 15 5.78 -11.77 -27.81
N LEU A 16 6.74 -12.43 -27.15
CA LEU A 16 6.69 -12.70 -25.72
C LEU A 16 7.02 -11.45 -24.89
N ALA A 17 7.95 -10.59 -25.35
CA ALA A 17 8.25 -9.33 -24.68
C ALA A 17 7.04 -8.38 -24.54
N PRO A 18 6.31 -8.01 -25.61
CA PRO A 18 5.13 -7.16 -25.48
C PRO A 18 4.00 -7.86 -24.71
N LEU A 19 3.87 -9.19 -24.80
CA LEU A 19 2.90 -9.94 -24.01
C LEU A 19 3.19 -9.83 -22.51
N LEU A 20 4.45 -10.00 -22.09
CA LEU A 20 4.86 -9.85 -20.69
C LEU A 20 4.68 -8.41 -20.21
N ILE A 21 5.02 -7.42 -21.05
CA ILE A 21 4.80 -6.00 -20.73
C ILE A 21 3.31 -5.74 -20.54
N ALA A 22 2.45 -6.18 -21.46
CA ALA A 22 1.00 -6.01 -21.37
C ALA A 22 0.42 -6.71 -20.14
N ALA A 23 0.85 -7.94 -19.85
CA ALA A 23 0.44 -8.69 -18.66
C ALA A 23 0.85 -7.97 -17.37
N SER A 24 2.11 -7.51 -17.30
CA SER A 24 2.63 -6.72 -16.17
C SER A 24 1.83 -5.44 -15.98
N TRP A 25 1.58 -4.70 -17.06
CA TRP A 25 0.82 -3.45 -17.03
C TRP A 25 -0.61 -3.65 -16.56
N LEU A 26 -1.28 -4.72 -17.03
CA LEU A 26 -2.62 -5.10 -16.57
C LEU A 26 -2.63 -5.47 -15.09
N TRP A 27 -1.59 -6.14 -14.61
CA TRP A 27 -1.43 -6.50 -13.20
C TRP A 27 -1.25 -5.25 -12.32
N PHE A 28 -0.38 -4.33 -12.73
CA PHE A 28 -0.20 -3.03 -12.06
C PHE A 28 -1.49 -2.19 -12.08
N ARG A 29 -2.21 -2.16 -13.20
CA ARG A 29 -3.46 -1.40 -13.35
C ARG A 29 -4.56 -1.94 -12.43
N ARG A 30 -4.68 -3.27 -12.29
CA ARG A 30 -5.59 -3.89 -11.33
C ARG A 30 -5.24 -3.54 -9.88
N GLY A 31 -3.95 -3.47 -9.54
CA GLY A 31 -3.50 -3.02 -8.22
C GLY A 31 -3.89 -1.58 -7.89
N ARG A 32 -3.84 -0.67 -8.87
CA ARG A 32 -4.19 0.76 -8.68
C ARG A 32 -5.66 1.02 -8.35
N ALA A 33 -6.59 0.21 -8.87
CA ALA A 33 -8.02 0.38 -8.59
C ALA A 33 -8.37 0.23 -7.10
N SER A 34 -7.48 -0.40 -6.32
CA SER A 34 -7.61 -0.59 -4.87
C SER A 34 -6.56 0.18 -4.07
N ALA A 35 -5.81 1.08 -4.72
CA ALA A 35 -4.78 1.87 -4.06
C ALA A 35 -5.40 2.74 -2.98
N VAL A 36 -4.80 2.70 -1.79
CA VAL A 36 -5.22 3.54 -0.68
C VAL A 36 -4.76 4.97 -0.95
N THR A 37 -5.70 5.92 -0.91
CA THR A 37 -5.46 7.33 -1.23
C THR A 37 -5.25 8.21 -0.01
N GLY A 38 -5.47 7.66 1.19
CA GLY A 38 -5.30 8.39 2.43
C GLY A 38 -5.10 7.43 3.59
N LEU A 39 -4.29 7.87 4.55
CA LEU A 39 -4.07 7.18 5.81
C LEU A 39 -4.27 8.19 6.93
N ARG A 40 -5.08 7.84 7.92
CA ARG A 40 -5.21 8.58 9.16
C ARG A 40 -4.84 7.62 10.29
N TRP A 41 -3.78 7.96 10.98
CA TRP A 41 -3.31 7.22 12.14
C TRP A 41 -3.33 8.16 13.34
N ASP A 42 -4.22 7.87 14.28
CA ASP A 42 -4.31 8.55 15.56
C ASP A 42 -3.71 7.63 16.63
N ALA A 43 -2.52 7.98 17.12
CA ALA A 43 -1.80 7.17 18.09
C ALA A 43 -2.41 7.27 19.50
N ASP A 44 -2.97 8.43 19.85
CA ASP A 44 -3.57 8.68 21.16
C ASP A 44 -4.86 7.87 21.31
N ARG A 45 -5.68 7.83 20.25
CA ARG A 45 -6.90 7.02 20.20
C ARG A 45 -6.65 5.56 19.85
N ARG A 46 -5.43 5.22 19.43
CA ARG A 46 -5.06 3.91 18.85
C ARG A 46 -5.98 3.53 17.69
N GLU A 47 -6.31 4.51 16.86
CA GLU A 47 -7.17 4.32 15.70
C GLU A 47 -6.34 4.44 14.42
N LEU A 48 -6.56 3.53 13.49
CA LEU A 48 -5.99 3.61 12.15
C LEU A 48 -7.13 3.46 11.15
N SER A 49 -7.23 4.40 10.22
CA SER A 49 -8.19 4.35 9.13
C SER A 49 -7.51 4.65 7.81
N PHE A 50 -7.97 4.01 6.75
CA PHE A 50 -7.42 4.17 5.42
C PHE A 50 -8.54 4.46 4.43
N ARG A 51 -8.25 5.32 3.44
CA ARG A 51 -9.22 5.71 2.41
C ARG A 51 -9.02 4.87 1.16
N VAL A 52 -10.10 4.25 0.71
CA VAL A 52 -10.14 3.49 -0.54
C VAL A 52 -11.05 4.22 -1.53
N PRO A 53 -10.63 4.41 -2.79
CA PRO A 53 -11.50 4.92 -3.85
C PRO A 53 -12.79 4.09 -3.93
N GLY A 54 -13.94 4.77 -3.98
CA GLY A 54 -15.27 4.14 -4.05
C GLY A 54 -15.84 3.60 -2.72
N LEU A 55 -15.01 3.25 -1.74
CA LEU A 55 -15.48 2.76 -0.42
C LEU A 55 -15.33 3.79 0.71
N GLY A 56 -14.61 4.88 0.47
CA GLY A 56 -14.40 5.92 1.48
C GLY A 56 -13.38 5.52 2.56
N TRP A 57 -13.52 6.11 3.74
CA TRP A 57 -12.68 5.80 4.90
C TRP A 57 -13.11 4.48 5.53
N GLN A 58 -12.15 3.59 5.74
CA GLN A 58 -12.35 2.27 6.34
C GLN A 58 -11.49 2.19 7.61
N PRO A 59 -12.09 1.88 8.77
CA PRO A 59 -11.34 1.68 9.99
C PRO A 59 -10.61 0.33 9.94
N ALA A 60 -9.35 0.31 10.36
CA ALA A 60 -8.62 -0.91 10.63
C ALA A 60 -8.91 -1.37 12.06
N THR A 61 -9.17 -2.67 12.20
CA THR A 61 -9.47 -3.29 13.49
C THR A 61 -8.19 -3.78 14.17
N ARG A 62 -7.18 -4.16 13.39
CA ARG A 62 -5.91 -4.67 13.93
C ARG A 62 -4.74 -4.45 12.99
N ILE A 63 -3.57 -4.17 13.56
CA ILE A 63 -2.29 -4.24 12.85
C ILE A 63 -1.72 -5.64 13.01
N GLU A 64 -1.67 -6.42 11.92
CA GLU A 64 -1.14 -7.78 11.95
C GLU A 64 0.39 -7.78 11.93
N SER A 65 1.01 -6.87 11.18
CA SER A 65 2.47 -6.70 11.16
C SER A 65 2.87 -5.36 10.56
N ILE A 66 4.05 -4.89 10.96
CA ILE A 66 4.69 -3.70 10.45
C ILE A 66 6.10 -4.09 10.01
N THR A 67 6.48 -3.69 8.80
CA THR A 67 7.86 -3.80 8.32
C THR A 67 8.32 -2.41 7.91
N LEU A 68 9.36 -1.92 8.58
CA LEU A 68 9.95 -0.63 8.31
C LEU A 68 11.29 -0.80 7.60
N LEU A 69 11.40 -0.25 6.40
CA LEU A 69 12.62 -0.13 5.60
C LEU A 69 12.96 1.36 5.44
N PRO A 70 14.22 1.71 5.08
CA PRO A 70 14.65 3.12 4.97
C PRO A 70 13.79 3.98 4.03
N TRP A 71 13.20 3.37 3.00
CA TRP A 71 12.42 4.04 1.95
C TRP A 71 11.00 3.48 1.79
N LEU A 72 10.61 2.51 2.62
CA LEU A 72 9.33 1.82 2.50
C LEU A 72 8.77 1.40 3.86
N LEU A 73 7.51 1.71 4.10
CA LEU A 73 6.74 1.21 5.22
C LEU A 73 5.67 0.25 4.71
N VAL A 74 5.69 -0.98 5.21
CA VAL A 74 4.70 -2.01 4.90
C VAL A 74 3.87 -2.28 6.14
N VAL A 75 2.56 -2.07 6.04
CA VAL A 75 1.63 -2.34 7.15
C VAL A 75 0.60 -3.36 6.70
N ARG A 76 0.53 -4.50 7.38
CA ARG A 76 -0.54 -5.48 7.17
C ARG A 76 -1.63 -5.22 8.19
N LEU A 77 -2.83 -4.97 7.69
CA LEU A 77 -3.99 -4.58 8.47
C LEU A 77 -5.12 -5.58 8.29
N ARG A 78 -5.88 -5.78 9.35
CA ARG A 78 -7.20 -6.41 9.30
C ARG A 78 -8.26 -5.37 9.51
N TYR A 79 -9.34 -5.45 8.74
CA TYR A 79 -10.50 -4.59 8.81
C TYR A 79 -11.77 -5.42 8.61
N ALA A 80 -12.95 -4.81 8.75
CA ALA A 80 -14.23 -5.54 8.76
C ALA A 80 -14.45 -6.49 7.56
N ARG A 81 -13.96 -6.13 6.36
CA ARG A 81 -14.15 -6.93 5.14
C ARG A 81 -12.95 -7.80 4.75
N GLY A 82 -11.90 -7.87 5.57
CA GLY A 82 -10.79 -8.78 5.34
C GLY A 82 -9.41 -8.23 5.72
N ARG A 83 -8.40 -8.60 4.94
CA ARG A 83 -7.00 -8.22 5.13
C ARG A 83 -6.54 -7.30 4.03
N ARG A 84 -5.69 -6.34 4.36
CA ARG A 84 -5.09 -5.42 3.38
C ARG A 84 -3.64 -5.13 3.75
N ARG A 85 -2.79 -5.04 2.73
CA ARG A 85 -1.41 -4.60 2.86
C ARG A 85 -1.30 -3.18 2.33
N LEU A 86 -0.83 -2.26 3.18
CA LEU A 86 -0.47 -0.90 2.79
C LEU A 86 1.02 -0.85 2.50
N LEU A 87 1.37 -0.25 1.37
CA LEU A 87 2.73 0.03 0.95
C LEU A 87 2.84 1.55 0.87
N ILE A 88 3.64 2.13 1.74
CA ILE A 88 3.84 3.57 1.84
C ILE A 88 5.32 3.80 1.53
N ALA A 89 5.60 4.27 0.32
CA ALA A 89 6.96 4.61 -0.09
C ALA A 89 7.29 6.05 0.36
N SER A 90 8.57 6.34 0.61
CA SER A 90 8.98 7.66 1.10
C SER A 90 8.72 8.80 0.12
N ASP A 91 8.60 8.50 -1.18
CA ASP A 91 8.25 9.43 -2.26
C ASP A 91 6.73 9.64 -2.43
N SER A 92 5.91 8.78 -1.81
CA SER A 92 4.44 8.88 -1.88
C SER A 92 3.82 9.89 -0.93
N VAL A 93 4.61 10.40 0.03
CA VAL A 93 4.20 11.36 1.05
C VAL A 93 5.33 12.39 1.26
N SER A 94 5.08 13.45 2.02
CA SER A 94 6.18 14.37 2.37
C SER A 94 7.22 13.66 3.25
N PRO A 95 8.51 14.06 3.18
CA PRO A 95 9.57 13.44 3.99
C PRO A 95 9.29 13.50 5.49
N GLU A 96 8.69 14.59 5.95
CA GLU A 96 8.29 14.75 7.36
C GLU A 96 7.16 13.80 7.74
N ALA A 97 6.14 13.66 6.88
CA ALA A 97 5.06 12.71 7.11
C ALA A 97 5.58 11.27 7.15
N PHE A 98 6.50 10.90 6.26
CA PHE A 98 7.13 9.58 6.28
C PHE A 98 7.92 9.34 7.57
N ARG A 99 8.71 10.33 8.03
CA ARG A 99 9.46 10.25 9.29
C ARG A 99 8.53 10.05 10.48
N ARG A 100 7.44 10.83 10.57
CA ARG A 100 6.43 10.69 11.64
C ARG A 100 5.77 9.32 11.59
N LEU A 101 5.38 8.84 10.41
CA LEU A 101 4.81 7.50 10.23
C LEU A 101 5.80 6.40 10.65
N ALA A 102 7.08 6.54 10.32
CA ALA A 102 8.11 5.58 10.73
C ALA A 102 8.28 5.53 12.25
N VAL A 103 8.22 6.67 12.93
CA VAL A 103 8.24 6.74 14.40
C VAL A 103 6.99 6.10 14.99
N LEU A 104 5.81 6.47 14.51
CA LEU A 104 4.54 5.88 14.94
C LEU A 104 4.51 4.37 14.75
N ALA A 105 5.01 3.89 13.61
CA ALA A 105 5.08 2.47 13.29
C ALA A 105 5.98 1.68 14.25
N ARG A 106 7.04 2.29 14.79
CA ARG A 106 7.90 1.65 15.81
C ARG A 106 7.24 1.57 17.19
N LEU A 107 6.36 2.52 17.50
CA LEU A 107 5.68 2.64 18.78
C LEU A 107 4.26 2.05 18.75
N ALA A 108 3.83 1.55 17.60
CA ALA A 108 2.48 1.14 17.33
C ALA A 108 2.06 -0.02 18.23
N PRO A 109 0.92 0.08 18.94
CA PRO A 109 0.33 -1.07 19.60
C PRO A 109 -0.19 -2.07 18.54
N VAL A 110 -0.06 -3.36 18.84
CA VAL A 110 -0.52 -4.45 17.96
C VAL A 110 -2.06 -4.48 17.86
N GLU A 111 -2.75 -3.98 18.89
CA GLU A 111 -4.20 -3.87 18.95
C GLU A 111 -4.65 -2.42 18.81
N LEU A 112 -5.66 -2.22 17.96
CA LEU A 112 -6.29 -0.92 17.72
C LEU A 112 -7.61 -0.86 18.49
N SER A 113 -8.00 0.33 18.93
CA SER A 113 -9.30 0.55 19.56
C SER A 113 -10.42 0.34 18.56
N GLU A 114 -11.53 -0.28 18.98
CA GLU A 114 -12.69 -0.39 18.10
C GLU A 114 -13.28 1.01 17.80
N PRO A 115 -13.60 1.30 16.53
CA PRO A 115 -14.18 2.57 16.13
C PRO A 115 -15.56 2.71 16.79
N GLY A 116 -15.68 3.61 17.78
CA GLY A 116 -16.96 3.93 18.42
C GLY A 116 -17.03 3.79 19.95
N ARG A 117 -15.93 3.45 20.64
CA ARG A 117 -15.94 3.35 22.11
C ARG A 117 -15.53 4.62 22.86
N ALA A 118 -15.59 5.78 22.22
CA ALA A 118 -15.30 7.07 22.85
C ALA A 118 -16.56 7.96 22.90
N THR A 119 -17.43 7.69 23.87
CA THR A 119 -18.06 8.67 24.80
C THR A 119 -19.14 7.96 25.61
N GLY A 120 -18.81 7.65 26.85
CA GLY A 120 -19.71 7.11 27.87
C GLY A 120 -19.11 7.40 29.24
N ASN A 121 -18.96 8.69 29.55
CA ASN A 121 -18.96 9.23 30.90
C ASN A 121 -19.11 10.75 30.83
#